data_AF-A0A250JD02-F1
#
_entry.id   AF-A0A250JD02-F1
#
_cell.length_a   1.000
_cell.length_b   1.000
_cell.length_c   1.000
_cell.angle_alpha   90.00
_cell.angle_beta   90.00
_cell.angle_gamma   90.00
#
_symmetry.space_group_name_H-M   'P 1'
#
loop_
_entity.id
_entity.type
_entity.pdbx_description
1 polymer ?
#
loop_
_entity_poly.entity_id
_entity_poly.type
_entity_poly.pdbx_seq_one_letter_code
_entity_poly.pdbx_strand_id
1 'polypeptide(L)'
;MSSSKAFLEPLRVRIRRFQFTVGLGFLALILGSIVSVALSQRLLGRVQALPFGYVRFAIGLGVQNLWVLVALPLLCYGAARILELRPLSTALGAALTGQLFLVALQFVQEGIDGWVERGWVILSMEAAVFALGVWLTHRALQRGRRDAAQQAEQAQQRAASRKDEYAEFLREAERAGERSAQRDAQKKEEPGGAPETPPAPEQPAPPPEGPAPEPIEPTTGEPSKTPVV
;
A
#
# COMPACT_ATOMS: atom_id res chain seq x y z
N MET A 1 -11.49 25.77 -29.00
CA MET A 1 -11.97 25.23 -27.70
C MET A 1 -11.08 24.10 -27.12
N SER A 2 -9.74 24.11 -27.33
CA SER A 2 -8.83 23.04 -26.85
C SER A 2 -8.01 23.42 -25.59
N SER A 3 -7.81 24.72 -25.34
CA SER A 3 -6.95 25.21 -24.26
C SER A 3 -7.42 24.79 -22.85
N SER A 4 -8.74 24.82 -22.58
CA SER A 4 -9.25 24.50 -21.24
C SER A 4 -8.98 23.04 -20.84
N LYS A 5 -9.00 22.07 -21.77
CA LYS A 5 -8.73 20.66 -21.42
C LYS A 5 -7.27 20.44 -21.02
N ALA A 6 -6.33 21.09 -21.71
CA ALA A 6 -4.90 21.01 -21.40
C ALA A 6 -4.53 21.60 -20.04
N PHE A 7 -5.25 22.64 -19.58
CA PHE A 7 -5.08 23.21 -18.24
C PHE A 7 -5.83 22.44 -17.14
N LEU A 8 -6.93 21.74 -17.49
CA LEU A 8 -7.74 20.99 -16.52
C LEU A 8 -7.08 19.67 -16.10
N GLU A 9 -6.32 19.00 -16.97
CA GLU A 9 -5.61 17.77 -16.63
C GLU A 9 -4.60 17.91 -15.47
N PRO A 10 -3.64 18.87 -15.51
CA PRO A 10 -2.72 19.05 -14.40
C PRO A 10 -3.43 19.53 -13.12
N LEU A 11 -4.52 20.28 -13.26
CA LEU A 11 -5.34 20.72 -12.13
C LEU A 11 -6.07 19.53 -11.47
N ARG A 12 -6.64 18.63 -12.26
CA ARG A 12 -7.33 17.43 -11.78
C ARG A 12 -6.38 16.48 -11.05
N VAL A 13 -5.16 16.32 -11.55
CA VAL A 13 -4.11 15.53 -10.87
C VAL A 13 -3.71 16.18 -9.54
N ARG A 14 -3.56 17.51 -9.50
CA ARG A 14 -3.28 18.24 -8.26
C ARG A 14 -4.41 18.12 -7.24
N ILE A 15 -5.65 18.27 -7.67
CA ILE A 15 -6.84 18.12 -6.82
C ILE A 15 -6.93 16.70 -6.26
N ARG A 16 -6.73 15.66 -7.08
CA ARG A 16 -6.73 14.27 -6.60
C ARG A 16 -5.64 14.02 -5.56
N ARG A 17 -4.42 14.55 -5.77
CA ARG A 17 -3.33 14.46 -4.79
C ARG A 17 -3.63 15.22 -3.51
N PHE A 18 -4.28 16.38 -3.63
CA PHE A 18 -4.73 17.17 -2.48
C PHE A 18 -5.80 16.41 -1.69
N GLN A 19 -6.85 15.92 -2.36
CA GLN A 19 -7.91 15.12 -1.75
C GLN A 19 -7.36 13.87 -1.06
N PHE A 20 -6.37 13.19 -1.67
CA PHE A 20 -5.69 12.07 -1.04
C PHE A 20 -4.95 12.50 0.24
N THR A 21 -4.23 13.63 0.20
CA THR A 21 -3.49 14.14 1.36
C THR A 21 -4.45 14.54 2.50
N VAL A 22 -5.55 15.22 2.17
CA VAL A 22 -6.60 15.59 3.12
C VAL A 22 -7.26 14.33 3.71
N GLY A 23 -7.63 13.38 2.85
CA GLY A 23 -8.26 12.13 3.27
C GLY A 23 -7.34 11.30 4.17
N LEU A 24 -6.04 11.28 3.88
CA LEU A 24 -5.06 10.59 4.72
C LEU A 24 -4.93 11.24 6.10
N GLY A 25 -4.89 12.58 6.16
CA GLY A 25 -4.86 13.32 7.42
C GLY A 25 -6.10 13.09 8.26
N PHE A 26 -7.27 13.14 7.64
CA PHE A 26 -8.55 12.89 8.30
C PHE A 26 -8.69 11.43 8.78
N LEU A 27 -8.29 10.46 7.95
CA LEU A 27 -8.29 9.05 8.33
C LEU A 27 -7.33 8.78 9.50
N ALA A 28 -6.14 9.37 9.48
CA ALA A 28 -5.19 9.31 10.59
C ALA A 28 -5.77 9.88 11.87
N LEU A 29 -6.49 11.01 11.78
CA LEU A 29 -7.18 11.64 12.90
C LEU A 29 -8.23 10.70 13.48
N ILE A 30 -9.11 10.12 12.66
CA ILE A 30 -10.16 9.19 13.15
C ILE A 30 -9.53 7.98 13.84
N LEU A 31 -8.64 7.28 13.16
CA LEU A 31 -7.97 6.09 13.70
C LEU A 31 -7.21 6.41 14.98
N GLY A 32 -6.44 7.49 14.97
CA GLY A 32 -5.69 7.93 16.14
C GLY A 32 -6.58 8.32 17.31
N SER A 33 -7.74 8.94 17.05
CA SER A 33 -8.71 9.32 18.08
C SER A 33 -9.36 8.09 18.71
N ILE A 34 -9.76 7.11 17.90
CA ILE A 34 -10.31 5.83 18.39
C ILE A 34 -9.28 5.13 19.28
N VAL A 35 -8.04 5.01 18.81
CA VAL A 35 -6.96 4.37 19.58
C VAL A 35 -6.65 5.17 20.85
N SER A 36 -6.64 6.50 20.78
CA SER A 36 -6.42 7.39 21.92
C SER A 36 -7.48 7.20 23.01
N VAL A 37 -8.77 7.18 22.65
CA VAL A 37 -9.87 6.97 23.60
C VAL A 37 -9.78 5.58 24.22
N ALA A 38 -9.55 4.55 23.41
CA ALA A 38 -9.40 3.18 23.90
C ALA A 38 -8.20 3.03 24.86
N LEU A 39 -7.06 3.66 24.54
CA LEU A 39 -5.91 3.70 25.43
C LEU A 39 -6.22 4.47 26.71
N SER A 40 -6.84 5.64 26.61
CA SER A 40 -7.17 6.48 27.77
C SER A 40 -8.04 5.72 28.77
N GLN A 41 -9.09 5.02 28.31
CA GLN A 41 -9.94 4.19 29.15
C GLN A 41 -9.16 3.07 29.85
N ARG A 42 -8.23 2.41 29.15
CA ARG A 42 -7.42 1.33 29.74
C ARG A 42 -6.31 1.83 30.67
N LEU A 43 -5.72 2.99 30.35
CA LEU A 43 -4.60 3.54 31.11
C LEU A 43 -5.07 4.34 32.33
N LEU A 44 -6.32 4.79 32.39
CA LEU A 44 -6.83 5.66 33.45
C LEU A 44 -6.46 5.13 34.84
N GLY A 45 -6.80 3.86 35.15
CA GLY A 45 -6.51 3.26 36.45
C GLY A 45 -5.01 3.08 36.75
N ARG A 46 -4.17 2.86 35.73
CA ARG A 46 -2.73 2.66 35.91
C ARG A 46 -1.96 3.98 36.02
N VAL A 47 -2.38 5.00 35.28
CA VAL A 47 -1.79 6.35 35.33
C VAL A 47 -2.19 7.04 36.63
N GLN A 48 -3.46 6.88 37.05
CA GLN A 48 -3.93 6.66 38.43
C GLN A 48 -2.86 6.54 39.54
N ALA A 49 -2.15 5.42 39.46
CA ALA A 49 -1.28 4.93 40.50
C ALA A 49 0.15 5.50 40.45
N LEU A 50 0.48 6.31 39.44
CA LEU A 50 1.82 6.88 39.31
C LEU A 50 2.01 8.06 40.28
N PRO A 51 3.09 8.06 41.09
CA PRO A 51 3.35 9.14 42.05
C PRO A 51 3.86 10.42 41.40
N PHE A 52 4.38 10.36 40.16
CA PHE A 52 4.98 11.51 39.48
C PHE A 52 3.99 12.22 38.56
N GLY A 53 3.59 13.45 38.91
CA GLY A 53 2.67 14.28 38.12
C GLY A 53 3.15 14.55 36.68
N TYR A 54 4.46 14.78 36.49
CA TYR A 54 5.05 15.05 35.18
C TYR A 54 4.90 13.87 34.20
N VAL A 55 5.05 12.64 34.68
CA VAL A 55 4.92 11.43 33.85
C VAL A 55 3.46 11.25 33.41
N ARG A 56 2.51 11.50 34.32
CA ARG A 56 1.07 11.43 34.01
C ARG A 56 0.69 12.45 32.94
N PHE A 57 1.23 13.66 33.05
CA PHE A 57 1.03 14.73 32.08
C PHE A 57 1.62 14.38 30.70
N ALA A 58 2.87 13.87 30.66
CA ALA A 58 3.50 13.45 29.41
C ALA A 58 2.74 12.30 28.73
N ILE A 59 2.25 11.31 29.49
CA ILE A 59 1.41 10.22 28.98
C ILE A 59 0.09 10.78 28.44
N GLY A 60 -0.57 11.66 29.18
CA GLY A 60 -1.82 12.29 28.73
C GLY A 60 -1.62 13.03 27.41
N LEU A 61 -0.59 13.86 27.32
CA LEU A 61 -0.24 14.61 26.12
C LEU A 61 0.08 13.69 24.92
N GLY A 62 0.84 12.62 25.15
CA GLY A 62 1.19 11.65 24.11
C GLY A 62 -0.01 10.84 23.63
N VAL A 63 -0.88 10.40 24.54
CA VAL A 63 -2.11 9.68 24.22
C VAL A 63 -3.09 10.59 23.47
N GLN A 64 -3.23 11.84 23.88
CA GLN A 64 -4.10 12.80 23.19
C GLN A 64 -3.62 13.10 21.77
N ASN A 65 -2.31 13.18 21.56
CA ASN A 65 -1.69 13.46 20.25
C ASN A 65 -1.25 12.22 19.47
N LEU A 66 -1.77 11.04 19.83
CA LEU A 66 -1.37 9.77 19.23
C LEU A 66 -1.64 9.70 17.72
N TRP A 67 -2.66 10.43 17.26
CA TRP A 67 -3.00 10.52 15.84
C TRP A 67 -1.85 11.12 15.01
N VAL A 68 -1.23 12.20 15.49
CA VAL A 68 -0.09 12.87 14.83
C VAL A 68 1.24 12.16 15.09
N LEU A 69 1.38 11.53 16.25
CA LEU A 69 2.64 10.88 16.64
C LEU A 69 2.80 9.47 16.07
N VAL A 70 1.69 8.74 15.85
CA VAL A 70 1.73 7.32 15.46
C VAL A 70 0.91 7.07 14.20
N ALA A 71 -0.38 7.38 14.21
CA ALA A 71 -1.28 7.00 13.11
C ALA A 71 -0.86 7.68 11.79
N LEU A 72 -0.56 8.98 11.84
CA LEU A 72 -0.20 9.75 10.66
C LEU A 72 1.16 9.32 10.07
N PRO A 73 2.26 9.17 10.83
CA PRO A 73 3.50 8.60 10.32
C PRO A 73 3.33 7.20 9.73
N LEU A 74 2.52 6.34 10.36
CA LEU A 74 2.31 4.96 9.91
C LEU A 74 1.56 4.90 8.57
N LEU A 75 0.46 5.65 8.44
CA LEU A 75 -0.30 5.72 7.20
C LEU A 75 0.52 6.38 6.08
N CYS A 76 1.25 7.43 6.40
CA CYS A 76 2.14 8.09 5.46
C CYS A 76 3.30 7.20 5.01
N TYR A 77 3.88 6.38 5.89
CA TYR A 77 4.89 5.39 5.54
C TYR A 77 4.34 4.37 4.54
N GLY A 78 3.13 3.83 4.81
CA GLY A 78 2.45 2.92 3.89
C GLY A 78 2.14 3.58 2.54
N ALA A 79 1.60 4.79 2.55
CA ALA A 79 1.31 5.54 1.33
C ALA A 79 2.57 5.85 0.51
N ALA A 80 3.69 6.18 1.16
CA ALA A 80 4.96 6.47 0.52
C ALA A 80 5.60 5.26 -0.20
N ARG A 81 5.17 4.04 0.13
CA ARG A 81 5.60 2.83 -0.60
C ARG A 81 4.86 2.62 -1.91
N ILE A 82 3.64 3.13 -2.03
CA ILE A 82 2.75 2.88 -3.17
C ILE A 82 2.73 4.08 -4.12
N LEU A 83 2.86 5.30 -3.58
CA LEU A 83 2.69 6.55 -4.30
C LEU A 83 3.95 7.43 -4.20
N GLU A 84 4.38 7.99 -5.33
CA GLU A 84 5.43 9.01 -5.38
C GLU A 84 4.93 10.35 -4.83
N LEU A 85 5.02 10.49 -3.50
CA LEU A 85 4.58 11.68 -2.78
C LEU A 85 5.77 12.59 -2.42
N ARG A 86 5.53 13.91 -2.41
CA ARG A 86 6.50 14.90 -1.95
C ARG A 86 6.51 14.91 -0.40
N PRO A 87 7.63 14.54 0.26
CA PRO A 87 7.61 14.24 1.69
C PRO A 87 7.18 15.40 2.58
N LEU A 88 7.63 16.62 2.29
CA LEU A 88 7.30 17.80 3.10
C LEU A 88 5.87 18.27 2.88
N SER A 89 5.44 18.44 1.62
CA SER A 89 4.10 18.95 1.33
C SER A 89 3.01 17.99 1.77
N THR A 90 3.24 16.68 1.65
CA THR A 90 2.27 15.67 2.10
C THR A 90 2.23 15.57 3.62
N ALA A 91 3.38 15.59 4.30
CA ALA A 91 3.41 15.59 5.77
C ALA A 91 2.72 16.83 6.36
N LEU A 92 3.06 18.02 5.85
CA LEU A 92 2.43 19.28 6.27
C LEU A 92 0.94 19.31 5.92
N GLY A 93 0.58 18.94 4.68
CA GLY A 93 -0.81 18.96 4.24
C GLY A 93 -1.68 18.04 5.10
N ALA A 94 -1.26 16.79 5.31
CA ALA A 94 -2.02 15.84 6.11
C ALA A 94 -2.13 16.29 7.57
N ALA A 95 -1.03 16.74 8.17
CA ALA A 95 -1.02 17.20 9.56
C ALA A 95 -1.88 18.46 9.76
N LEU A 96 -1.76 19.45 8.87
CA LEU A 96 -2.57 20.68 8.94
C LEU A 96 -4.06 20.38 8.76
N THR A 97 -4.43 19.46 7.87
CA THR A 97 -5.85 19.11 7.67
C THR A 97 -6.47 18.48 8.92
N GLY A 98 -5.75 17.59 9.61
CA GLY A 98 -6.24 17.04 10.86
C GLY A 98 -6.26 18.07 11.98
N GLN A 99 -5.22 18.91 12.09
CA GLN A 99 -5.16 19.95 13.11
C GLN A 99 -6.27 20.99 12.94
N LEU A 100 -6.54 21.40 11.70
CA LEU A 100 -7.63 22.32 11.39
C LEU A 100 -8.98 21.76 11.83
N PHE A 101 -9.19 20.45 11.65
CA PHE A 101 -10.42 19.78 12.08
C PHE A 101 -10.55 19.75 13.62
N LEU A 102 -9.47 19.46 14.34
CA LEU A 102 -9.47 19.53 15.81
C LEU A 102 -9.73 20.95 16.32
N VAL A 103 -9.07 21.94 15.72
CA VAL A 103 -9.28 23.35 16.04
C VAL A 103 -10.73 23.75 15.80
N ALA A 104 -11.32 23.34 14.68
CA ALA A 104 -12.72 23.62 14.39
C ALA A 104 -13.66 22.95 15.40
N LEU A 105 -13.43 21.68 15.75
CA LEU A 105 -14.23 20.99 16.77
C LEU A 105 -14.11 21.66 18.14
N GLN A 106 -12.90 22.01 18.55
CA GLN A 106 -12.67 22.65 19.84
C GLN A 106 -13.31 24.03 19.89
N PHE A 107 -13.22 24.80 18.81
CA PHE A 107 -13.89 26.09 18.69
C PHE A 107 -15.42 25.96 18.83
N VAL A 108 -16.01 24.91 18.28
CA VAL A 108 -17.46 24.64 18.43
C VAL A 108 -17.82 24.21 19.85
N GLN A 109 -16.94 23.49 20.56
CA GLN A 109 -17.21 22.97 21.90
C GLN A 109 -16.97 23.99 23.01
N GLU A 110 -15.85 24.72 22.95
CA GLU A 110 -15.35 25.57 24.04
C GLU A 110 -15.40 27.08 23.68
N GLY A 111 -15.70 27.42 22.42
CA GLY A 111 -15.71 28.80 21.97
C GLY A 111 -14.32 29.46 21.99
N ILE A 112 -14.30 30.79 22.01
CA ILE A 112 -13.07 31.59 22.13
C ILE A 112 -12.51 31.54 23.57
N ASP A 113 -13.39 31.41 24.57
CA ASP A 113 -13.01 31.46 25.98
C ASP A 113 -12.11 30.27 26.38
N GLY A 114 -12.36 29.07 25.82
CA GLY A 114 -11.51 27.90 26.06
C GLY A 114 -10.06 28.07 25.59
N TRP A 115 -9.79 28.96 24.61
CA TRP A 115 -8.44 29.23 24.14
C TRP A 115 -7.66 30.12 25.12
N VAL A 116 -8.35 31.06 25.75
CA VAL A 116 -7.75 31.97 26.73
C VAL A 116 -7.45 31.21 28.02
N GLU A 117 -8.35 30.32 28.45
CA GLU A 117 -8.19 29.51 29.67
C GLU A 117 -7.09 28.46 29.56
N ARG A 118 -6.83 27.92 28.36
CA ARG A 118 -5.78 26.89 28.14
C ARG A 118 -4.37 27.36 28.49
N GLY A 119 -4.11 28.66 28.41
CA GLY A 119 -2.82 29.25 28.72
C GLY A 119 -1.72 28.95 27.68
N TRP A 120 -0.78 29.89 27.56
CA TRP A 120 0.29 29.84 26.54
C TRP A 120 1.26 28.67 26.68
N VAL A 121 1.45 28.14 27.90
CA VAL A 121 2.38 27.02 28.16
C VAL A 121 1.85 25.74 27.56
N ILE A 122 0.56 25.43 27.73
CA ILE A 122 -0.04 24.21 27.16
C ILE A 122 -0.06 24.32 25.63
N LEU A 123 -0.46 25.48 25.10
CA LEU A 123 -0.50 25.72 23.66
C LEU A 123 0.86 25.56 22.99
N SER A 124 1.93 26.11 23.59
CA SER A 124 3.29 25.97 23.06
C SER A 124 3.79 24.52 23.10
N MET A 125 3.41 23.75 24.12
CA MET A 125 3.79 22.36 24.21
C MET A 125 3.01 21.47 23.22
N GLU A 126 1.71 21.72 23.01
CA GLU A 126 0.92 21.09 21.95
C GLU A 126 1.52 21.39 20.57
N ALA A 127 1.91 22.64 20.32
CA ALA A 127 2.59 23.03 19.08
C ALA A 127 3.94 22.29 18.91
N ALA A 128 4.70 22.10 19.98
CA ALA A 128 5.94 21.33 19.94
C ALA A 128 5.69 19.84 19.63
N VAL A 129 4.66 19.23 20.23
CA VAL A 129 4.26 17.85 19.93
C VAL A 129 3.77 17.71 18.49
N PHE A 130 3.02 18.69 18.01
CA PHE A 130 2.57 18.75 16.62
C PHE A 130 3.77 18.82 15.67
N ALA A 131 4.72 19.73 15.91
CA ALA A 131 5.94 19.84 15.12
C ALA A 131 6.76 18.54 15.13
N LEU A 132 6.86 17.89 16.30
CA LEU A 132 7.51 16.59 16.43
C LEU A 132 6.82 15.53 15.58
N GLY A 133 5.50 15.44 15.59
CA GLY A 133 4.77 14.47 14.79
C GLY A 133 4.83 14.75 13.29
N VAL A 134 4.85 16.03 12.87
CA VAL A 134 5.14 16.42 11.48
C VAL A 134 6.53 15.96 11.07
N TRP A 135 7.53 16.14 11.93
CA TRP A 135 8.90 15.70 11.68
C TRP A 135 9.01 14.17 11.60
N LEU A 136 8.37 13.44 12.52
CA LEU A 136 8.29 11.97 12.49
C LEU A 136 7.64 11.47 11.21
N THR A 137 6.55 12.11 10.81
CA THR A 137 5.86 11.83 9.55
C THR A 137 6.80 12.05 8.37
N HIS A 138 7.46 13.21 8.31
CA HIS A 138 8.41 13.52 7.25
C HIS A 138 9.52 12.44 7.15
N ARG A 139 10.09 12.03 8.28
CA ARG A 139 11.09 10.97 8.35
C ARG A 139 10.51 9.62 7.89
N ALA A 140 9.27 9.31 8.25
CA ALA A 140 8.58 8.11 7.82
C ALA A 140 8.37 8.07 6.30
N LEU A 141 7.94 9.18 5.67
CA LEU A 141 7.85 9.25 4.20
C LEU A 141 9.21 9.07 3.54
N GLN A 142 10.27 9.71 4.07
CA GLN A 142 11.62 9.53 3.51
C GLN A 142 12.07 8.07 3.56
N ARG A 143 11.84 7.37 4.68
CA ARG A 143 12.15 5.94 4.82
C ARG A 143 11.33 5.09 3.86
N GLY A 144 10.00 5.30 3.80
CA GLY A 144 9.13 4.56 2.89
C GLY A 144 9.56 4.69 1.42
N ARG A 145 10.01 5.87 1.01
CA ARG A 145 10.54 6.10 -0.34
C ARG A 145 11.87 5.40 -0.60
N ARG A 146 12.78 5.38 0.38
CA ARG A 146 14.06 4.65 0.23
C ARG A 146 13.81 3.16 0.07
N ASP A 147 12.90 2.60 0.87
CA ASP A 147 12.55 1.18 0.78
C ASP A 147 11.89 0.85 -0.57
N ALA A 148 11.01 1.73 -1.08
CA ALA A 148 10.38 1.56 -2.38
C ALA A 148 11.40 1.60 -3.53
N ALA A 149 12.39 2.50 -3.46
CA ALA A 149 13.48 2.57 -4.43
C ALA A 149 14.33 1.28 -4.43
N GLN A 150 14.67 0.76 -3.24
CA GLN A 150 15.40 -0.50 -3.10
C GLN A 150 14.62 -1.68 -3.66
N GLN A 151 13.30 -1.74 -3.44
CA GLN A 151 12.45 -2.79 -4.00
C GLN A 151 12.36 -2.70 -5.53
N ALA A 152 12.31 -1.49 -6.09
CA ALA A 152 12.32 -1.29 -7.54
C ALA A 152 13.66 -1.77 -8.16
N GLU A 153 14.79 -1.46 -7.53
CA GLU A 153 16.12 -1.94 -7.95
C GLU A 153 16.20 -3.47 -7.89
N GLN A 154 15.76 -4.09 -6.78
CA GLN A 154 15.73 -5.55 -6.66
C GLN A 154 14.80 -6.20 -7.70
N ALA A 155 13.65 -5.58 -8.00
CA ALA A 155 12.74 -6.06 -9.03
C ALA A 155 13.37 -5.97 -10.43
N GLN A 156 14.11 -4.89 -10.72
CA GLN A 156 14.87 -4.74 -11.96
C GLN A 156 16.00 -5.76 -12.07
N GLN A 157 16.74 -6.02 -10.99
CA GLN A 157 17.78 -7.05 -10.95
C GLN A 157 17.19 -8.45 -11.19
N ARG A 158 16.07 -8.78 -10.55
CA ARG A 158 15.34 -10.05 -10.80
C ARG A 158 14.74 -10.14 -12.20
N ALA A 159 14.46 -9.01 -12.84
CA ALA A 159 14.01 -8.99 -14.23
C ALA A 159 15.18 -9.14 -15.20
N ALA A 160 16.34 -8.56 -14.88
CA ALA A 160 17.58 -8.74 -15.63
C ALA A 160 18.04 -10.21 -15.57
N SER A 161 18.12 -10.80 -14.37
CA SER A 161 18.53 -12.20 -14.21
C SER A 161 17.62 -13.17 -14.97
N ARG A 162 16.30 -12.95 -14.94
CA ARG A 162 15.34 -13.76 -15.71
C ARG A 162 15.49 -13.61 -17.23
N LYS A 163 15.93 -12.43 -17.71
CA LYS A 163 16.23 -12.24 -19.14
C LYS A 163 17.51 -12.96 -19.52
N ASP A 164 18.51 -12.93 -18.65
CA ASP A 164 19.80 -13.60 -18.87
C ASP A 164 19.62 -15.11 -18.90
N GLU A 165 18.87 -15.68 -17.94
CA GLU A 165 18.47 -17.10 -17.92
C GLU A 165 17.72 -17.48 -19.22
N TYR A 166 16.75 -16.67 -19.65
CA TYR A 166 16.01 -16.94 -20.89
C TYR A 166 16.90 -16.89 -22.15
N ALA A 167 17.87 -15.96 -22.19
CA ALA A 167 18.83 -15.88 -23.28
C ALA A 167 19.78 -17.10 -23.31
N GLU A 168 20.13 -17.65 -22.15
CA GLU A 168 20.89 -18.90 -22.06
C GLU A 168 20.09 -20.10 -22.58
N PHE A 169 18.81 -20.23 -22.20
CA PHE A 169 17.93 -21.27 -22.75
C PHE A 169 17.78 -21.18 -24.27
N LEU A 170 17.66 -19.96 -24.82
CA LEU A 170 17.61 -19.77 -26.28
C LEU A 170 18.90 -20.23 -26.96
N ARG A 171 20.08 -19.88 -26.41
CA ARG A 171 21.36 -20.33 -26.97
C ARG A 171 21.54 -21.84 -26.87
N GLU A 172 21.09 -22.47 -25.80
CA GLU A 172 21.15 -23.92 -25.67
C GLU A 172 20.22 -24.63 -26.66
N ALA A 173 19.03 -24.07 -26.89
CA ALA A 173 18.10 -24.56 -27.90
C ALA A 173 18.68 -24.42 -29.33
N GLU A 174 19.33 -23.30 -29.65
CA GLU A 174 20.03 -23.11 -30.93
C GLU A 174 21.13 -24.17 -31.13
N ARG A 175 21.99 -24.39 -30.13
CA ARG A 175 23.06 -25.41 -30.19
C ARG A 175 22.50 -26.84 -30.30
N ALA A 176 21.37 -27.13 -29.67
CA ALA A 176 20.72 -28.44 -29.78
C ALA A 176 20.08 -28.63 -31.16
N GLY A 177 19.50 -27.56 -31.72
CA GLY A 177 19.01 -27.54 -33.11
C GLY A 177 20.12 -27.77 -34.13
N GLU A 178 21.26 -27.08 -33.98
CA GLU A 178 22.43 -27.26 -34.85
C GLU A 178 22.99 -28.69 -34.79
N ARG A 179 23.09 -29.29 -33.59
CA ARG A 179 23.52 -30.68 -33.44
C ARG A 179 22.57 -31.68 -34.08
N SER A 180 21.27 -31.41 -34.04
CA SER A 180 20.25 -32.24 -34.68
C SER A 180 20.34 -32.11 -36.21
N ALA A 181 20.48 -30.89 -36.72
CA ALA A 181 20.68 -30.63 -38.15
C ALA A 181 21.96 -31.28 -38.71
N GLN A 182 23.06 -31.28 -37.95
CA GLN A 182 24.30 -31.99 -38.33
C GLN A 182 24.12 -33.50 -38.36
N ARG A 183 23.35 -34.07 -37.43
CA ARG A 183 23.03 -35.50 -37.42
C ARG A 183 22.18 -35.87 -38.64
N ASP A 184 21.21 -35.04 -39.00
CA ASP A 184 20.37 -35.25 -40.18
C ASP A 184 21.16 -35.08 -41.49
N ALA A 185 22.12 -34.16 -41.54
CA ALA A 185 23.02 -33.99 -42.68
C ALA A 185 23.98 -35.19 -42.83
N GLN A 186 24.57 -35.69 -41.74
CA GLN A 186 25.39 -36.91 -41.76
C GLN A 186 24.60 -38.14 -42.20
N LYS A 187 23.35 -38.27 -41.73
CA LYS A 187 22.46 -39.36 -42.15
C LYS A 187 22.09 -39.28 -43.65
N LYS A 188 22.22 -38.11 -44.26
CA LYS A 188 21.99 -37.88 -45.70
C LYS A 188 23.23 -38.13 -46.57
N GLU A 189 24.41 -38.19 -45.98
CA GLU A 189 25.69 -38.38 -46.68
C GLU A 189 26.22 -39.83 -46.63
N GLU A 190 25.58 -40.76 -45.91
CA GLU A 190 25.87 -42.20 -46.06
C GLU A 190 25.29 -42.72 -47.40
N PRO A 191 26.12 -43.19 -48.36
CA PRO A 191 25.64 -43.88 -49.53
C PRO A 191 25.45 -45.36 -49.22
N GLY A 192 24.19 -45.81 -49.24
CA GLY A 192 23.87 -47.22 -49.47
C GLY A 192 23.51 -48.05 -48.23
N GLY A 193 22.23 -48.01 -47.87
CA GLY A 193 21.57 -49.01 -47.04
C GLY A 193 20.07 -48.98 -47.35
N ALA A 194 19.54 -50.13 -47.80
CA ALA A 194 18.21 -50.38 -48.36
C ALA A 194 17.01 -49.65 -47.68
N PRO A 195 15.92 -49.40 -48.44
CA PRO A 195 14.71 -48.79 -47.90
C PRO A 195 14.04 -49.74 -46.91
N GLU A 196 14.16 -49.45 -45.62
CA GLU A 196 13.22 -49.99 -44.64
C GLU A 196 11.86 -49.34 -44.87
N THR A 197 10.92 -50.23 -45.18
CA THR A 197 9.48 -50.06 -45.29
C THR A 197 8.92 -49.02 -44.31
N PRO A 198 8.09 -48.07 -44.77
CA PRO A 198 7.46 -47.11 -43.87
C PRO A 198 6.54 -47.85 -42.88
N PRO A 199 6.62 -47.59 -41.56
CA PRO A 199 5.52 -47.97 -40.69
C PRO A 199 4.31 -47.14 -41.10
N ALA A 200 3.21 -47.84 -41.28
CA ALA A 200 1.92 -47.30 -41.66
C ALA A 200 1.51 -46.11 -40.76
N PRO A 201 0.78 -45.11 -41.30
CA PRO A 201 0.28 -44.00 -40.52
C PRO A 201 -0.75 -44.50 -39.50
N GLU A 202 -0.41 -44.48 -38.21
CA GLU A 202 -1.39 -44.44 -37.14
C GLU A 202 -2.07 -43.07 -37.18
N GLN A 203 -3.10 -42.96 -38.02
CA GLN A 203 -4.17 -42.00 -37.86
C GLN A 203 -5.08 -42.41 -36.68
N PRO A 204 -5.74 -41.44 -36.04
CA PRO A 204 -5.80 -41.31 -34.61
C PRO A 204 -7.03 -42.02 -34.05
N ALA A 205 -6.91 -42.55 -32.82
CA ALA A 205 -8.09 -42.92 -32.05
C ALA A 205 -9.01 -41.68 -31.91
N PRO A 206 -10.33 -41.83 -32.16
CA PRO A 206 -11.26 -40.71 -32.13
C PRO A 206 -11.36 -40.15 -30.70
N PRO A 207 -11.54 -38.82 -30.56
CA PRO A 207 -11.79 -38.20 -29.27
C PRO A 207 -13.16 -38.65 -28.76
N PRO A 208 -13.33 -39.03 -27.47
CA PRO A 208 -14.65 -38.99 -26.89
C PRO A 208 -15.05 -37.52 -26.74
N GLU A 209 -15.95 -37.10 -27.62
CA GLU A 209 -16.76 -35.90 -27.49
C GLU A 209 -17.37 -35.84 -26.08
N GLY A 210 -17.02 -34.79 -25.32
CA GLY A 210 -17.92 -34.29 -24.29
C GLY A 210 -19.16 -33.70 -24.97
N PRO A 211 -20.32 -33.81 -24.34
CA PRO A 211 -20.83 -32.66 -23.60
C PRO A 211 -21.43 -33.15 -22.26
N ALA A 212 -21.66 -32.37 -21.22
CA ALA A 212 -21.82 -30.94 -21.08
C ALA A 212 -21.64 -30.65 -19.56
N PRO A 213 -21.62 -29.37 -19.16
CA PRO A 213 -21.29 -28.94 -17.81
C PRO A 213 -22.45 -29.16 -16.83
N GLU A 214 -22.11 -28.91 -15.56
CA GLU A 214 -22.99 -28.66 -14.38
C GLU A 214 -23.21 -29.84 -13.43
N PRO A 215 -23.47 -29.61 -12.13
CA PRO A 215 -23.67 -28.32 -11.46
C PRO A 215 -22.74 -28.10 -10.25
N ILE A 216 -22.54 -26.80 -10.01
CA ILE A 216 -22.22 -26.20 -8.72
C ILE A 216 -23.08 -26.89 -7.65
N GLU A 217 -22.49 -27.35 -6.54
CA GLU A 217 -23.23 -27.47 -5.29
C GLU A 217 -23.17 -26.12 -4.58
N PRO A 218 -24.22 -25.27 -4.66
CA PRO A 218 -24.57 -24.41 -3.56
C PRO A 218 -25.39 -25.28 -2.61
N THR A 219 -24.82 -25.65 -1.47
CA THR A 219 -25.67 -25.97 -0.32
C THR A 219 -26.41 -24.69 0.06
N THR A 220 -27.62 -24.59 -0.48
CA THR A 220 -28.63 -23.62 -0.11
C THR A 220 -29.40 -24.26 1.05
N GLY A 221 -29.11 -23.81 2.25
CA GLY A 221 -30.01 -23.93 3.40
C GLY A 221 -30.42 -22.51 3.77
N GLU A 222 -31.64 -22.16 3.38
CA GLU A 222 -32.21 -20.83 3.32
C GLU A 222 -32.21 -19.99 4.61
N PRO A 223 -32.35 -18.65 4.43
CA PRO A 223 -32.58 -17.69 5.49
C PRO A 223 -34.06 -17.70 5.91
N SER A 224 -34.35 -17.97 7.18
CA SER A 224 -35.67 -17.65 7.73
C SER A 224 -35.69 -16.21 8.24
N LYS A 225 -36.48 -15.38 7.55
CA LYS A 225 -36.90 -14.05 7.98
C LYS A 225 -37.90 -14.15 9.15
N THR A 226 -37.63 -13.39 10.21
CA THR A 226 -38.57 -12.55 10.99
C THR A 226 -39.65 -13.24 11.88
N PRO A 227 -40.42 -12.50 12.72
CA PRO A 227 -40.07 -11.81 13.97
C PRO A 227 -41.01 -12.24 15.13
N VAL A 228 -41.04 -11.48 16.25
CA VAL A 228 -42.06 -11.47 17.34
C VAL A 228 -41.86 -12.49 18.46
N VAL A 229 -41.40 -12.05 19.65
CA VAL A 229 -42.21 -11.56 20.80
C VAL A 229 -41.38 -10.52 21.54
#